data_AF-H3SL42-F1
#
_entry.id   AF-H3SL42-F1
#
_cell.length_a   1.000
_cell.length_b   1.000
_cell.length_c   1.000
_cell.angle_alpha   90.00
_cell.angle_beta   90.00
_cell.angle_gamma   90.00
#
_symmetry.space_group_name_H-M   'P 1'
#
loop_
_entity.id
_entity.type
_entity.pdbx_description
1 polymer ?
#
loop_
_entity_poly.entity_id
_entity_poly.type
_entity_poly.pdbx_seq_one_letter_code
_entity_poly.pdbx_strand_id
1 'polypeptide(L)'
;MSRSTRKRKSKKRWIGRTVLLLLVIGICYGAYSVAKSLIGTGTASATGSELVVTEVAAFASAAVEKEVPKEYNGMTRKVAYLTFDDGPSKYSNDMLDLLDKNGIKATFFMLGDNMRTYPDAVKRIVEDGHYPGLHSMSHDYNKLYKSGGSGNFIKEFQEAQGIVNDLTGVTPTLIRAPYGSAPQIGESFRGDIAQAGFKMWDWTLDSLDWQYVGQPNRILEQVKAGLTEDVEVILMHDREQTLAALPSIIEYIQSKGYEFEVYDPNAHFVCNFHHDKRL
;
A
#
# COMPACT_ATOMS: atom_id res chain seq x y z
N MET A 1 -14.07 4.58 -78.02
CA MET A 1 -14.27 5.86 -77.27
C MET A 1 -14.06 5.63 -75.77
N SER A 2 -13.37 6.58 -75.12
CA SER A 2 -13.29 6.83 -73.66
C SER A 2 -12.50 5.87 -72.73
N ARG A 3 -11.20 6.14 -72.55
CA ARG A 3 -10.40 5.62 -71.40
C ARG A 3 -9.49 6.67 -70.74
N SER A 4 -9.70 7.98 -70.95
CA SER A 4 -8.77 9.03 -70.48
C SER A 4 -9.19 9.83 -69.24
N THR A 5 -10.36 9.61 -68.64
CA THR A 5 -10.87 10.48 -67.56
C THR A 5 -10.55 10.05 -66.12
N ARG A 6 -10.03 8.84 -65.88
CA ARG A 6 -9.83 8.30 -64.50
C ARG A 6 -8.48 8.68 -63.85
N LYS A 7 -7.42 8.96 -64.62
CA LYS A 7 -6.08 9.31 -64.07
C LYS A 7 -5.96 10.75 -63.55
N ARG A 8 -6.82 11.67 -63.98
CA ARG A 8 -6.72 13.10 -63.60
C ARG A 8 -7.30 13.41 -62.21
N LYS A 9 -8.20 12.57 -61.69
CA LYS A 9 -8.82 12.75 -60.36
C LYS A 9 -7.93 12.31 -59.18
N SER A 10 -7.01 11.35 -59.34
CA SER A 10 -6.16 10.89 -58.22
C SER A 10 -4.99 11.84 -57.93
N LYS A 11 -4.34 12.41 -58.97
CA LYS A 11 -3.27 13.41 -58.79
C LYS A 11 -3.75 14.67 -58.04
N LYS A 12 -4.98 15.15 -58.30
CA LYS A 12 -5.56 16.29 -57.56
C LYS A 12 -5.77 16.01 -56.07
N ARG A 13 -6.14 14.78 -55.69
CA ARG A 13 -6.34 14.38 -54.29
C ARG A 13 -5.02 14.23 -53.53
N TRP A 14 -3.94 13.84 -54.21
CA TRP A 14 -2.61 13.72 -53.60
C TRP A 14 -2.00 15.10 -53.34
N ILE A 15 -2.07 16.02 -54.32
CA ILE A 15 -1.61 17.40 -54.16
C ILE A 15 -2.37 18.11 -53.02
N GLY A 16 -3.69 17.91 -52.90
CA GLY A 16 -4.46 18.48 -51.80
C GLY A 16 -4.06 17.98 -50.40
N ARG A 17 -3.65 16.72 -50.26
CA ARG A 17 -3.18 16.16 -49.00
C ARG A 17 -1.79 16.66 -48.62
N THR A 18 -0.89 16.82 -49.58
CA THR A 18 0.45 17.37 -49.33
C THR A 18 0.39 18.85 -48.97
N VAL A 19 -0.47 19.63 -49.63
CA VAL A 19 -0.69 21.05 -49.30
C VAL A 19 -1.32 21.21 -47.91
N LEU A 20 -2.28 20.36 -47.54
CA LEU A 20 -2.87 20.37 -46.19
C LEU A 20 -1.85 20.02 -45.11
N LEU A 21 -0.98 19.02 -45.34
CA LEU A 21 0.06 18.64 -44.38
C LEU A 21 1.08 19.77 -44.16
N LEU A 22 1.49 20.45 -45.24
CA LEU A 22 2.40 21.60 -45.16
C LEU A 22 1.76 22.80 -44.45
N LEU A 23 0.45 23.03 -44.63
CA LEU A 23 -0.29 24.04 -43.88
C LEU A 23 -0.37 23.74 -42.39
N VAL A 24 -0.63 22.48 -42.00
CA VAL A 24 -0.65 22.08 -40.57
C VAL A 24 0.74 22.25 -39.94
N ILE A 25 1.81 21.83 -40.62
CA ILE A 25 3.18 22.01 -40.14
C ILE A 25 3.51 23.51 -39.99
N GLY A 26 3.09 24.35 -40.94
CA GLY A 26 3.26 25.80 -40.85
C GLY A 26 2.51 26.43 -39.68
N ILE A 27 1.28 25.98 -39.40
CA ILE A 27 0.49 26.44 -38.24
C ILE A 27 1.14 26.00 -36.93
N CYS A 28 1.60 24.74 -36.82
CA CYS A 28 2.30 24.24 -35.64
C CYS A 28 3.62 25.00 -35.39
N TYR A 29 4.38 25.29 -36.45
CA TYR A 29 5.61 26.07 -36.33
C TYR A 29 5.34 27.53 -35.95
N GLY A 30 4.29 28.14 -36.51
CA GLY A 30 3.82 29.47 -36.12
C GLY A 30 3.42 29.52 -34.64
N ALA A 31 2.60 28.57 -34.18
CA ALA A 31 2.20 28.46 -32.77
C ALA A 31 3.40 28.25 -31.84
N TYR A 32 4.38 27.42 -32.24
CA TYR A 32 5.62 27.23 -31.48
C TYR A 32 6.45 28.52 -31.42
N SER A 33 6.56 29.28 -32.52
CA SER A 33 7.30 30.55 -32.54
C SER A 33 6.66 31.63 -31.66
N VAL A 34 5.33 31.69 -31.63
CA VAL A 34 4.57 32.60 -30.75
C VAL A 34 4.74 32.18 -29.28
N ALA A 35 4.62 30.89 -28.97
CA ALA A 35 4.85 30.38 -27.62
C ALA A 35 6.28 30.65 -27.14
N LYS A 36 7.28 30.51 -28.02
CA LYS A 36 8.68 30.82 -27.71
C LYS A 36 8.91 32.33 -27.52
N SER A 37 8.21 33.17 -28.27
CA SER A 37 8.22 34.63 -28.08
C SER A 37 7.52 35.07 -26.79
N LEU A 38 6.55 34.30 -26.29
CA LEU A 38 5.88 34.55 -25.02
C LEU A 38 6.70 34.10 -23.80
N ILE A 39 7.68 33.20 -23.99
CA ILE A 39 8.45 32.56 -22.91
C ILE A 39 9.92 33.05 -22.85
N GLY A 40 10.32 34.03 -23.67
CA GLY A 40 11.74 34.41 -23.81
C GLY A 40 12.07 35.90 -23.70
N THR A 41 12.63 36.29 -22.55
CA THR A 41 13.47 37.47 -22.28
C THR A 41 12.80 38.85 -22.20
N GLY A 42 12.03 39.06 -21.14
CA GLY A 42 11.74 40.40 -20.61
C GLY A 42 12.42 40.59 -19.25
N THR A 43 13.53 41.32 -19.21
CA THR A 43 14.06 41.91 -17.97
C THR A 43 13.22 43.14 -17.65
N ALA A 44 12.25 42.99 -16.76
CA ALA A 44 11.48 44.10 -16.20
C ALA A 44 11.64 44.09 -14.68
N SER A 45 12.42 45.04 -14.18
CA SER A 45 12.41 45.44 -12.79
C SER A 45 11.13 46.20 -12.52
N ALA A 46 10.26 45.67 -11.67
CA ALA A 46 9.20 46.42 -11.03
C ALA A 46 8.96 45.84 -9.62
N THR A 47 9.12 46.75 -8.68
CA THR A 47 8.98 46.64 -7.24
C THR A 47 7.58 46.20 -6.79
N GLY A 48 7.53 45.34 -5.78
CA GLY A 48 6.47 45.36 -4.77
C GLY A 48 5.42 44.25 -4.83
N SER A 49 5.46 43.42 -3.78
CA SER A 49 4.37 42.61 -3.20
C SER A 49 4.14 41.18 -3.73
N GLU A 50 4.23 40.25 -2.77
CA GLU A 50 3.66 38.90 -2.68
C GLU A 50 4.15 37.80 -3.64
N LEU A 51 4.94 36.88 -3.10
CA LEU A 51 4.50 35.50 -2.80
C LEU A 51 5.67 34.77 -2.14
N VAL A 52 5.61 34.64 -0.82
CA VAL A 52 6.46 33.68 -0.10
C VAL A 52 5.99 32.31 -0.55
N VAL A 53 6.68 31.74 -1.53
CA VAL A 53 6.63 30.30 -1.79
C VAL A 53 7.40 29.68 -0.63
N THR A 54 6.70 29.50 0.48
CA THR A 54 7.19 28.76 1.64
C THR A 54 7.58 27.38 1.14
N GLU A 55 8.85 27.01 1.32
CA GLU A 55 9.34 25.65 1.15
C GLU A 55 8.47 24.71 2.00
N VAL A 56 7.49 24.05 1.36
CA VAL A 56 6.74 22.93 1.98
C VAL A 56 7.37 21.58 1.63
N ALA A 57 8.58 21.58 1.05
CA ALA A 57 9.29 20.38 0.61
C ALA A 57 10.62 20.22 1.39
N ALA A 58 10.59 20.36 2.71
CA ALA A 58 11.71 20.00 3.58
C ALA A 58 11.24 19.69 5.02
N PHE A 59 10.13 18.98 5.17
CA PHE A 59 9.89 18.11 6.33
C PHE A 59 9.79 16.67 5.83
N ALA A 60 10.81 16.25 5.07
CA ALA A 60 11.18 14.84 5.08
C ALA A 60 11.63 14.55 6.50
N SER A 61 10.72 13.92 7.25
CA SER A 61 10.90 13.36 8.58
C SER A 61 12.37 13.02 8.85
N ALA A 62 13.02 13.85 9.67
CA ALA A 62 14.05 13.33 10.55
C ALA A 62 13.30 12.42 11.52
N ALA A 63 13.04 11.18 11.09
CA ALA A 63 12.58 10.12 11.95
C ALA A 63 13.65 10.01 13.03
N VAL A 64 13.36 10.60 14.19
CA VAL A 64 14.07 10.25 15.41
C VAL A 64 13.91 8.75 15.49
N GLU A 65 15.02 8.03 15.30
CA GLU A 65 15.08 6.60 15.52
C GLU A 65 14.55 6.39 16.94
N LYS A 66 13.29 5.95 17.05
CA LYS A 66 12.67 5.69 18.34
C LYS A 66 13.37 4.44 18.84
N GLU A 67 14.49 4.60 19.54
CA GLU A 67 15.09 3.51 20.29
C GLU A 67 14.07 3.11 21.36
N VAL A 68 13.23 2.14 21.02
CA VAL A 68 12.17 1.76 21.94
C VAL A 68 12.80 0.90 23.04
N PRO A 69 12.67 1.30 24.32
CA PRO A 69 13.35 0.61 25.40
C PRO A 69 12.95 -0.87 25.43
N LYS A 70 13.93 -1.76 25.50
CA LYS A 70 13.69 -3.20 25.74
C LYS A 70 13.08 -3.46 27.12
N GLU A 71 13.27 -2.51 28.04
CA GLU A 71 12.81 -2.53 29.42
C GLU A 71 11.99 -1.26 29.70
N TYR A 72 10.79 -1.41 30.29
CA TYR A 72 9.95 -0.32 30.77
C TYR A 72 9.59 -0.57 32.24
N ASN A 73 9.91 0.37 33.12
CA ASN A 73 9.74 0.23 34.58
C ASN A 73 10.39 -1.03 35.19
N GLY A 74 11.53 -1.48 34.66
CA GLY A 74 12.26 -2.66 35.15
C GLY A 74 11.60 -4.00 34.80
N MET A 75 10.71 -4.00 33.80
CA MET A 75 10.14 -5.19 33.17
C MET A 75 10.42 -5.16 31.67
N THR A 76 10.59 -6.33 31.05
CA THR A 76 10.62 -6.45 29.59
C THR A 76 9.38 -5.80 29.00
N ARG A 77 9.59 -4.88 28.05
CA ARG A 77 8.51 -4.18 27.38
C ARG A 77 7.70 -5.16 26.53
N LYS A 78 6.37 -5.11 26.66
CA LYS A 78 5.45 -5.97 25.91
C LYS A 78 4.77 -5.19 24.80
N VAL A 79 4.76 -5.71 23.58
CA VAL A 79 4.25 -5.01 22.38
C VAL A 79 3.32 -5.91 21.58
N ALA A 80 2.13 -5.40 21.26
CA ALA A 80 1.17 -6.04 20.39
C ALA A 80 1.03 -5.24 19.09
N TYR A 81 1.29 -5.90 17.96
CA TYR A 81 1.02 -5.39 16.62
C TYR A 81 -0.31 -5.97 16.16
N LEU A 82 -1.36 -5.15 16.18
CA LEU A 82 -2.64 -5.53 15.58
C LEU A 82 -2.48 -5.50 14.06
N THR A 83 -2.84 -6.60 13.41
CA THR A 83 -2.81 -6.69 11.95
C THR A 83 -4.14 -7.15 11.38
N PHE A 84 -4.55 -6.56 10.27
CA PHE A 84 -5.84 -6.82 9.64
C PHE A 84 -5.67 -7.15 8.15
N ASP A 85 -6.11 -8.34 7.76
CA ASP A 85 -5.96 -8.89 6.43
C ASP A 85 -7.26 -8.78 5.63
N ASP A 86 -7.16 -9.02 4.33
CA ASP A 86 -8.24 -9.02 3.33
C ASP A 86 -8.93 -7.67 3.10
N GLY A 87 -8.56 -6.62 3.82
CA GLY A 87 -9.14 -5.29 3.67
C GLY A 87 -8.68 -4.55 2.40
N PRO A 88 -9.14 -3.30 2.20
CA PRO A 88 -10.22 -2.70 2.97
C PRO A 88 -11.59 -3.32 2.63
N SER A 89 -12.56 -3.14 3.50
CA SER A 89 -13.93 -3.62 3.36
C SER A 89 -14.91 -2.51 3.72
N LYS A 90 -16.21 -2.83 3.71
CA LYS A 90 -17.23 -1.91 4.24
C LYS A 90 -17.09 -1.64 5.76
N TYR A 91 -16.29 -2.43 6.48
CA TYR A 91 -16.06 -2.30 7.92
C TYR A 91 -14.77 -1.51 8.27
N SER A 92 -13.91 -1.23 7.30
CA SER A 92 -12.59 -0.59 7.57
C SER A 92 -12.72 0.74 8.27
N ASN A 93 -13.63 1.61 7.84
CA ASN A 93 -13.78 2.94 8.45
C ASN A 93 -14.25 2.87 9.91
N ASP A 94 -15.16 1.95 10.24
CA ASP A 94 -15.61 1.74 11.61
C ASP A 94 -14.47 1.18 12.48
N MET A 95 -13.61 0.34 11.89
CA MET A 95 -12.41 -0.17 12.55
C MET A 95 -11.38 0.93 12.80
N LEU A 96 -11.16 1.82 11.83
CA LEU A 96 -10.28 2.98 11.96
C LEU A 96 -10.79 3.94 13.06
N ASP A 97 -12.10 4.22 13.10
CA ASP A 97 -12.72 5.03 14.15
C ASP A 97 -12.49 4.44 15.55
N LEU A 98 -12.63 3.12 15.67
CA LEU A 98 -12.42 2.40 16.92
C LEU A 98 -10.95 2.47 17.36
N LEU A 99 -10.01 2.24 16.44
CA LEU A 99 -8.58 2.34 16.73
C LEU A 99 -8.18 3.76 17.15
N ASP A 100 -8.65 4.78 16.45
CA ASP A 100 -8.37 6.19 16.76
C ASP A 100 -8.92 6.59 18.13
N LYS A 101 -10.16 6.17 18.46
CA LYS A 101 -10.76 6.39 19.78
C LYS A 101 -9.90 5.81 20.93
N ASN A 102 -9.13 4.76 20.66
CA ASN A 102 -8.24 4.13 21.64
C ASN A 102 -6.77 4.61 21.51
N GLY A 103 -6.47 5.52 20.59
CA GLY A 103 -5.11 5.99 20.33
C GLY A 103 -4.19 4.91 19.77
N ILE A 104 -4.74 3.89 19.10
CA ILE A 104 -4.01 2.72 18.60
C ILE A 104 -3.71 2.89 17.12
N LYS A 105 -2.49 2.54 16.72
CA LYS A 105 -2.10 2.38 15.31
C LYS A 105 -1.87 0.90 15.02
N ALA A 106 -2.45 0.41 13.92
CA ALA A 106 -2.37 -0.96 13.46
C ALA A 106 -1.74 -1.07 12.06
N THR A 107 -1.54 -2.29 11.58
CA THR A 107 -1.02 -2.59 10.24
C THR A 107 -2.09 -3.29 9.40
N PHE A 108 -2.43 -2.74 8.23
CA PHE A 108 -3.49 -3.30 7.36
C PHE A 108 -2.85 -3.92 6.12
N PHE A 109 -3.09 -5.20 5.90
CA PHE A 109 -2.58 -5.94 4.74
C PHE A 109 -3.70 -6.07 3.71
N MET A 110 -3.60 -5.24 2.68
CA MET A 110 -4.72 -4.97 1.80
C MET A 110 -4.64 -5.74 0.49
N LEU A 111 -5.81 -6.17 0.01
CA LEU A 111 -5.98 -6.76 -1.31
C LEU A 111 -6.12 -5.67 -2.37
N GLY A 112 -5.39 -5.80 -3.46
CA GLY A 112 -5.43 -4.86 -4.58
C GLY A 112 -6.83 -4.59 -5.12
N ASP A 113 -7.63 -5.64 -5.31
CA ASP A 113 -9.02 -5.52 -5.80
C ASP A 113 -9.91 -4.73 -4.83
N ASN A 114 -9.68 -4.88 -3.52
CA ASN A 114 -10.41 -4.18 -2.49
C ASN A 114 -9.98 -2.72 -2.36
N MET A 115 -8.69 -2.43 -2.50
CA MET A 115 -8.18 -1.05 -2.53
C MET A 115 -8.81 -0.21 -3.64
N ARG A 116 -9.10 -0.82 -4.80
CA ARG A 116 -9.82 -0.14 -5.90
C ARG A 116 -11.28 0.13 -5.56
N THR A 117 -11.89 -0.74 -4.77
CA THR A 117 -13.30 -0.64 -4.36
C THR A 117 -13.48 0.38 -3.23
N TYR A 118 -12.50 0.47 -2.33
CA TYR A 118 -12.54 1.31 -1.12
C TYR A 118 -11.34 2.28 -1.05
N PRO A 119 -11.12 3.14 -2.06
CA PRO A 119 -9.93 4.00 -2.12
C PRO A 119 -9.84 4.99 -0.97
N ASP A 120 -10.98 5.43 -0.43
CA ASP A 120 -11.01 6.38 0.69
C ASP A 120 -10.54 5.73 2.00
N ALA A 121 -10.83 4.43 2.20
CA ALA A 121 -10.29 3.70 3.35
C ALA A 121 -8.76 3.55 3.25
N VAL A 122 -8.22 3.32 2.05
CA VAL A 122 -6.75 3.24 1.84
C VAL A 122 -6.06 4.55 2.20
N LYS A 123 -6.61 5.69 1.76
CA LYS A 123 -6.08 7.01 2.11
C LYS A 123 -6.12 7.24 3.61
N ARG A 124 -7.26 6.92 4.22
CA ARG A 124 -7.46 7.09 5.65
C ARG A 124 -6.52 6.21 6.49
N ILE A 125 -6.27 4.97 6.08
CA ILE A 125 -5.25 4.10 6.70
C ILE A 125 -3.91 4.84 6.80
N VAL A 126 -3.46 5.48 5.73
CA VAL A 126 -2.19 6.22 5.72
C VAL A 126 -2.28 7.54 6.50
N GLU A 127 -3.32 8.33 6.28
CA GLU A 127 -3.54 9.64 6.93
C GLU A 127 -3.64 9.53 8.45
N ASP A 128 -4.29 8.46 8.95
CA ASP A 128 -4.47 8.20 10.38
C ASP A 128 -3.22 7.57 11.03
N GLY A 129 -2.14 7.33 10.25
CA GLY A 129 -0.86 6.84 10.75
C GLY A 129 -0.77 5.32 10.92
N HIS A 130 -1.63 4.57 10.23
CA HIS A 130 -1.52 3.11 10.13
C HIS A 130 -0.56 2.71 9.01
N TYR A 131 -0.03 1.49 9.07
CA TYR A 131 0.86 1.01 8.01
C TYR A 131 0.07 0.27 6.90
N PRO A 132 0.19 0.69 5.63
CA PRO A 132 -0.53 0.11 4.50
C PRO A 132 0.22 -1.10 3.91
N GLY A 133 0.24 -2.22 4.63
CA GLY A 133 0.81 -3.48 4.14
C GLY A 133 0.06 -4.05 2.91
N LEU A 134 0.71 -4.98 2.23
CA LEU A 134 0.19 -5.57 0.98
C LEU A 134 -0.18 -7.04 1.18
N HIS A 135 -1.28 -7.49 0.59
CA HIS A 135 -1.78 -8.87 0.69
C HIS A 135 -2.06 -9.55 -0.65
N SER A 136 -1.29 -9.21 -1.69
CA SER A 136 -1.49 -9.57 -3.10
C SER A 136 -2.63 -8.82 -3.80
N MET A 137 -2.85 -9.13 -5.08
CA MET A 137 -4.01 -8.64 -5.82
C MET A 137 -5.22 -9.52 -5.55
N SER A 138 -5.05 -10.83 -5.76
CA SER A 138 -6.18 -11.75 -5.97
C SER A 138 -6.50 -12.68 -4.81
N HIS A 139 -5.57 -12.87 -3.88
CA HIS A 139 -5.63 -13.92 -2.86
C HIS A 139 -5.87 -15.33 -3.47
N ASP A 140 -5.55 -15.57 -4.76
CA ASP A 140 -5.77 -16.86 -5.40
C ASP A 140 -4.56 -17.79 -5.17
N TYR A 141 -4.78 -18.88 -4.42
CA TYR A 141 -3.72 -19.84 -4.10
C TYR A 141 -2.99 -20.38 -5.34
N ASN A 142 -3.69 -20.68 -6.43
CA ASN A 142 -3.05 -21.28 -7.60
C ASN A 142 -2.20 -20.24 -8.32
N LYS A 143 -2.68 -19.01 -8.47
CA LYS A 143 -1.89 -17.91 -9.03
C LYS A 143 -0.65 -17.63 -8.19
N LEU A 144 -0.80 -17.56 -6.88
CA LEU A 144 0.30 -17.16 -5.99
C LEU A 144 1.37 -18.25 -5.84
N TYR A 145 0.98 -19.52 -5.76
CA TYR A 145 1.91 -20.58 -5.34
C TYR A 145 2.14 -21.69 -6.35
N LYS A 146 1.29 -21.82 -7.38
CA LYS A 146 1.44 -22.88 -8.40
C LYS A 146 1.81 -22.33 -9.78
N SER A 147 1.21 -21.22 -10.17
CA SER A 147 1.37 -20.64 -11.50
C SER A 147 2.48 -19.60 -11.51
N GLY A 148 3.52 -19.80 -12.33
CA GLY A 148 4.58 -18.80 -12.51
C GLY A 148 5.56 -18.62 -11.33
N GLY A 149 5.36 -19.36 -10.23
CA GLY A 149 6.27 -19.35 -9.07
C GLY A 149 6.39 -17.97 -8.41
N SER A 150 7.58 -17.70 -7.86
CA SER A 150 7.90 -16.43 -7.19
C SER A 150 7.67 -15.20 -8.06
N GLY A 151 7.90 -15.29 -9.38
CA GLY A 151 7.67 -14.18 -10.29
C GLY A 151 6.21 -13.71 -10.33
N ASN A 152 5.24 -14.64 -10.32
CA ASN A 152 3.83 -14.24 -10.33
C ASN A 152 3.39 -13.67 -8.97
N PHE A 153 3.85 -14.29 -7.88
CA PHE A 153 3.63 -13.77 -6.53
C PHE A 153 4.14 -12.33 -6.41
N ILE A 154 5.42 -12.09 -6.71
CA ILE A 154 6.05 -10.76 -6.64
C ILE A 154 5.30 -9.75 -7.50
N LYS A 155 4.86 -10.15 -8.70
CA LYS A 155 4.08 -9.29 -9.59
C LYS A 155 2.76 -8.83 -8.95
N GLU A 156 2.02 -9.72 -8.30
CA GLU A 156 0.78 -9.33 -7.60
C GLU A 156 1.06 -8.32 -6.47
N PHE A 157 2.16 -8.49 -5.71
CA PHE A 157 2.52 -7.52 -4.68
C PHE A 157 2.99 -6.18 -5.26
N GLN A 158 3.73 -6.16 -6.36
CA GLN A 158 4.13 -4.93 -7.04
C GLN A 158 2.93 -4.18 -7.62
N GLU A 159 1.94 -4.89 -8.15
CA GLU A 159 0.70 -4.26 -8.64
C GLU A 159 -0.10 -3.65 -7.48
N ALA A 160 -0.24 -4.37 -6.37
CA ALA A 160 -0.89 -3.86 -5.16
C ALA A 160 -0.14 -2.64 -4.58
N GLN A 161 1.20 -2.68 -4.56
CA GLN A 161 2.06 -1.58 -4.14
C GLN A 161 1.83 -0.32 -4.98
N GLY A 162 1.69 -0.48 -6.31
CA GLY A 162 1.37 0.61 -7.22
C GLY A 162 0.04 1.29 -6.87
N ILE A 163 -0.99 0.52 -6.50
CA ILE A 163 -2.28 1.07 -6.09
C ILE A 163 -2.15 1.93 -4.83
N VAL A 164 -1.42 1.47 -3.81
CA VAL A 164 -1.18 2.26 -2.60
C VAL A 164 -0.44 3.56 -2.94
N ASN A 165 0.59 3.48 -3.79
CA ASN A 165 1.36 4.64 -4.21
C ASN A 165 0.51 5.66 -4.98
N ASP A 166 -0.30 5.20 -5.94
CA ASP A 166 -1.19 6.06 -6.72
C ASP A 166 -2.23 6.79 -5.84
N LEU A 167 -2.72 6.13 -4.79
CA LEU A 167 -3.74 6.69 -3.91
C LEU A 167 -3.18 7.61 -2.81
N THR A 168 -1.96 7.35 -2.33
CA THR A 168 -1.46 7.92 -1.07
C THR A 168 -0.07 8.55 -1.17
N GLY A 169 0.67 8.30 -2.24
CA GLY A 169 2.08 8.67 -2.39
C GLY A 169 3.05 7.78 -1.60
N VAL A 170 2.57 6.82 -0.80
CA VAL A 170 3.39 5.89 -0.02
C VAL A 170 3.71 4.63 -0.82
N THR A 171 4.94 4.14 -0.75
CA THR A 171 5.36 2.87 -1.37
C THR A 171 5.70 1.86 -0.27
N PRO A 172 4.73 1.07 0.21
CA PRO A 172 4.97 0.10 1.30
C PRO A 172 5.81 -1.09 0.82
N THR A 173 6.68 -1.60 1.68
CA THR A 173 7.56 -2.75 1.38
C THR A 173 7.20 -4.02 2.16
N LEU A 174 6.31 -3.92 3.14
CA LEU A 174 5.92 -5.07 3.96
C LEU A 174 4.73 -5.78 3.31
N ILE A 175 4.88 -7.09 3.17
CA ILE A 175 3.86 -7.96 2.62
C ILE A 175 3.44 -9.02 3.64
N ARG A 176 2.21 -9.49 3.52
CA ARG A 176 1.79 -10.76 4.10
C ARG A 176 1.37 -11.70 3.01
N ALA A 177 1.89 -12.92 3.04
CA ALA A 177 1.50 -13.98 2.13
C ALA A 177 0.08 -14.46 2.47
N PRO A 178 -0.87 -14.45 1.52
CA PRO A 178 -2.13 -15.18 1.66
C PRO A 178 -1.89 -16.61 2.13
N TYR A 179 -2.63 -17.07 3.15
CA TYR A 179 -2.49 -18.39 3.78
C TYR A 179 -1.18 -18.64 4.56
N GLY A 180 -0.33 -17.62 4.73
CA GLY A 180 0.97 -17.75 5.40
C GLY A 180 2.08 -18.24 4.48
N SER A 181 3.33 -17.99 4.88
CA SER A 181 4.52 -18.27 4.06
C SER A 181 4.92 -19.75 4.00
N ALA A 182 4.43 -20.59 4.92
CA ALA A 182 4.83 -21.99 5.04
C ALA A 182 3.66 -22.96 4.78
N PRO A 183 3.91 -24.09 4.09
CA PRO A 183 5.20 -24.53 3.53
C PRO A 183 5.52 -24.00 2.12
N GLN A 184 4.65 -23.21 1.49
CA GLN A 184 4.67 -22.95 0.05
C GLN A 184 5.86 -22.07 -0.41
N ILE A 185 6.33 -21.15 0.41
CA ILE A 185 7.41 -20.22 0.07
C ILE A 185 8.76 -20.80 0.50
N GLY A 186 9.36 -21.62 -0.37
CA GLY A 186 10.68 -22.22 -0.16
C GLY A 186 11.85 -21.23 -0.23
N GLU A 187 13.08 -21.70 0.02
CA GLU A 187 14.27 -20.84 0.19
C GLU A 187 14.58 -19.93 -1.01
N SER A 188 14.50 -20.47 -2.23
CA SER A 188 14.72 -19.69 -3.46
C SER A 188 13.63 -18.63 -3.63
N PHE A 189 12.37 -19.01 -3.40
CA PHE A 189 11.22 -18.11 -3.45
C PHE A 189 11.42 -16.93 -2.47
N ARG A 190 11.81 -17.21 -1.22
CA ARG A 190 12.14 -16.16 -0.24
C ARG A 190 13.29 -15.25 -0.71
N GLY A 191 14.29 -15.84 -1.36
CA GLY A 191 15.39 -15.08 -1.99
C GLY A 191 14.89 -14.10 -3.04
N ASP A 192 13.98 -14.53 -3.90
CA ASP A 192 13.39 -13.69 -4.95
C ASP A 192 12.55 -12.55 -4.35
N ILE A 193 11.77 -12.82 -3.29
CA ILE A 193 10.99 -11.80 -2.56
C ILE A 193 11.91 -10.74 -1.97
N ALA A 194 12.99 -11.16 -1.30
CA ALA A 194 13.97 -10.23 -0.72
C ALA A 194 14.68 -9.41 -1.82
N GLN A 195 15.03 -10.04 -2.94
CA GLN A 195 15.65 -9.36 -4.08
C GLN A 195 14.72 -8.33 -4.72
N ALA A 196 13.40 -8.56 -4.70
CA ALA A 196 12.40 -7.62 -5.14
C ALA A 196 12.18 -6.43 -4.18
N GLY A 197 12.86 -6.41 -3.03
CA GLY A 197 12.82 -5.31 -2.05
C GLY A 197 11.68 -5.41 -1.04
N PHE A 198 11.00 -6.55 -0.96
CA PHE A 198 9.93 -6.77 0.00
C PHE A 198 10.43 -7.36 1.32
N LYS A 199 9.77 -6.97 2.40
CA LYS A 199 9.80 -7.59 3.73
C LYS A 199 8.54 -8.41 3.93
N MET A 200 8.58 -9.43 4.76
CA MET A 200 7.43 -10.30 5.01
C MET A 200 7.19 -10.53 6.50
N TRP A 201 5.94 -10.29 6.90
CA TRP A 201 5.40 -10.75 8.16
C TRP A 201 4.34 -11.85 7.93
N ASP A 202 4.48 -12.95 8.67
CA ASP A 202 3.40 -13.85 9.01
C ASP A 202 2.69 -13.31 10.26
N TRP A 203 2.60 -14.12 11.32
CA TRP A 203 2.02 -13.76 12.62
C TRP A 203 2.55 -14.70 13.70
N THR A 204 2.43 -14.28 14.96
CA THR A 204 2.73 -15.12 16.14
C THR A 204 1.44 -15.67 16.77
N LEU A 205 0.32 -14.95 16.62
CA LEU A 205 -0.99 -15.30 17.16
C LEU A 205 -2.04 -15.25 16.06
N ASP A 206 -2.71 -16.38 15.79
CA ASP A 206 -3.91 -16.44 14.93
C ASP A 206 -5.19 -16.32 15.78
N SER A 207 -5.99 -15.28 15.53
CA SER A 207 -7.26 -15.05 16.23
C SER A 207 -8.37 -16.04 15.85
N LEU A 208 -8.21 -16.77 14.74
CA LEU A 208 -9.22 -17.64 14.14
C LEU A 208 -10.57 -16.95 13.89
N ASP A 209 -10.58 -15.62 13.75
CA ASP A 209 -11.79 -14.83 13.47
C ASP A 209 -12.50 -15.25 12.17
N TRP A 210 -11.76 -15.83 11.24
CA TRP A 210 -12.29 -16.44 10.03
C TRP A 210 -13.10 -17.72 10.27
N GLN A 211 -12.85 -18.44 11.37
CA GLN A 211 -13.64 -19.61 11.77
C GLN A 211 -14.88 -19.21 12.58
N TYR A 212 -14.77 -18.16 13.40
CA TYR A 212 -15.78 -17.79 14.39
C TYR A 212 -16.77 -16.74 13.89
N VAL A 213 -17.38 -17.00 12.74
CA VAL A 213 -18.41 -16.12 12.14
C VAL A 213 -19.55 -15.88 13.15
N GLY A 214 -19.86 -14.62 13.41
CA GLY A 214 -20.89 -14.18 14.36
C GLY A 214 -20.61 -14.50 15.84
N GLN A 215 -19.38 -14.92 16.18
CA GLN A 215 -19.02 -15.38 17.53
C GLN A 215 -17.82 -14.59 18.09
N PRO A 216 -17.95 -13.26 18.31
CA PRO A 216 -16.83 -12.41 18.75
C PRO A 216 -16.19 -12.85 20.06
N ASN A 217 -16.97 -13.44 20.98
CA ASN A 217 -16.44 -13.97 22.23
C ASN A 217 -15.44 -15.13 22.01
N ARG A 218 -15.62 -15.97 20.97
CA ARG A 218 -14.68 -17.06 20.70
C ARG A 218 -13.36 -16.53 20.12
N ILE A 219 -13.42 -15.45 19.35
CA ILE A 219 -12.24 -14.73 18.87
C ILE A 219 -11.46 -14.19 20.07
N LEU A 220 -12.16 -13.53 21.00
CA LEU A 220 -11.54 -13.05 22.23
C LEU A 220 -10.87 -14.18 23.01
N GLU A 221 -11.55 -15.29 23.25
CA GLU A 221 -10.95 -16.41 23.99
C GLU A 221 -9.74 -17.01 23.28
N GLN A 222 -9.75 -17.06 21.95
CA GLN A 222 -8.59 -17.48 21.16
C GLN A 222 -7.41 -16.53 21.35
N VAL A 223 -7.63 -15.20 21.31
CA VAL A 223 -6.58 -14.21 21.58
C VAL A 223 -6.06 -14.33 23.01
N LYS A 224 -6.95 -14.50 24.00
CA LYS A 224 -6.54 -14.70 25.40
C LYS A 224 -5.66 -15.93 25.59
N ALA A 225 -5.96 -17.01 24.87
CA ALA A 225 -5.20 -18.26 24.95
C ALA A 225 -3.83 -18.17 24.25
N GLY A 226 -3.73 -17.35 23.19
CA GLY A 226 -2.51 -17.23 22.38
C GLY A 226 -1.56 -16.11 22.78
N LEU A 227 -1.98 -15.14 23.60
CA LEU A 227 -1.18 -13.96 23.96
C LEU A 227 -0.13 -14.32 25.03
N THR A 228 1.01 -14.87 24.62
CA THR A 228 2.02 -15.44 25.52
C THR A 228 3.41 -14.84 25.38
N GLU A 229 3.74 -14.24 24.24
CA GLU A 229 5.08 -13.71 23.96
C GLU A 229 5.20 -12.22 24.26
N ASP A 230 6.39 -11.73 24.60
CA ASP A 230 6.58 -10.29 24.86
C ASP A 230 6.34 -9.42 23.61
N VAL A 231 6.49 -9.98 22.41
CA VAL A 231 6.17 -9.32 21.14
C VAL A 231 5.22 -10.18 20.32
N GLU A 232 4.03 -9.67 20.08
CA GLU A 232 2.94 -10.40 19.40
C GLU A 232 2.53 -9.69 18.11
N VAL A 233 2.56 -10.39 16.98
CA VAL A 233 1.97 -9.98 15.72
C VAL A 233 0.67 -10.76 15.55
N ILE A 234 -0.46 -10.08 15.73
CA ILE A 234 -1.77 -10.70 15.86
C ILE A 234 -2.48 -10.67 14.50
N LEU A 235 -2.74 -11.84 13.93
CA LEU A 235 -3.52 -12.01 12.71
C LEU A 235 -5.01 -11.89 13.00
N MET A 236 -5.63 -10.91 12.35
CA MET A 236 -7.07 -10.72 12.24
C MET A 236 -7.41 -10.31 10.81
N HIS A 237 -8.69 -10.16 10.53
CA HIS A 237 -9.19 -9.78 9.21
C HIS A 237 -10.17 -8.61 9.32
N ASP A 238 -10.24 -7.80 8.27
CA ASP A 238 -11.15 -6.65 8.17
C ASP A 238 -12.61 -7.10 7.92
N ARG A 239 -13.30 -7.52 8.99
CA ARG A 239 -14.66 -8.10 8.92
C ARG A 239 -15.50 -7.84 10.17
N GLU A 240 -16.81 -8.05 10.04
CA GLU A 240 -17.81 -7.73 11.06
C GLU A 240 -17.54 -8.34 12.43
N GLN A 241 -17.28 -9.65 12.49
CA GLN A 241 -17.07 -10.33 13.77
C GLN A 241 -15.78 -9.88 14.46
N THR A 242 -14.78 -9.49 13.69
CA THR A 242 -13.51 -8.95 14.19
C THR A 242 -13.74 -7.57 14.76
N LEU A 243 -14.45 -6.70 14.03
CA LEU A 243 -14.88 -5.38 14.52
C LEU A 243 -15.67 -5.50 15.83
N ALA A 244 -16.58 -6.47 15.93
CA ALA A 244 -17.35 -6.72 17.14
C ALA A 244 -16.51 -7.23 18.33
N ALA A 245 -15.44 -7.99 18.08
CA ALA A 245 -14.54 -8.51 19.12
C ALA A 245 -13.47 -7.50 19.55
N LEU A 246 -13.11 -6.57 18.66
CA LEU A 246 -11.95 -5.69 18.80
C LEU A 246 -11.94 -4.85 20.10
N PRO A 247 -13.06 -4.27 20.60
CA PRO A 247 -13.04 -3.54 21.88
C PRO A 247 -12.54 -4.40 23.05
N SER A 248 -13.07 -5.61 23.18
CA SER A 248 -12.72 -6.53 24.27
C SER A 248 -11.31 -7.09 24.12
N ILE A 249 -10.84 -7.26 22.88
CA ILE A 249 -9.45 -7.65 22.58
C ILE A 249 -8.49 -6.56 23.04
N ILE A 250 -8.76 -5.30 22.69
CA ILE A 250 -7.94 -4.14 23.09
C ILE A 250 -7.87 -4.04 24.61
N GLU A 251 -9.02 -4.06 25.29
CA GLU A 251 -9.09 -3.99 26.75
C GLU A 251 -8.28 -5.12 27.40
N TYR A 252 -8.41 -6.36 26.88
CA TYR A 252 -7.66 -7.49 27.40
C TYR A 252 -6.15 -7.33 27.22
N ILE A 253 -5.69 -6.98 26.01
CA ILE A 253 -4.25 -6.80 25.72
C ILE A 253 -3.64 -5.71 26.63
N GLN A 254 -4.35 -4.58 26.81
CA GLN A 254 -3.94 -3.52 27.73
C GLN A 254 -3.88 -4.01 29.18
N SER A 255 -4.87 -4.80 29.61
CA SER A 255 -4.89 -5.38 30.98
C SER A 255 -3.71 -6.32 31.26
N LYS A 256 -3.05 -6.82 30.20
CA LYS A 256 -1.83 -7.64 30.28
C LYS A 256 -0.54 -6.83 30.19
N GLY A 257 -0.64 -5.50 30.11
CA GLY A 257 0.51 -4.59 30.10
C GLY A 257 1.21 -4.47 28.74
N TYR A 258 0.55 -4.86 27.65
CA TYR A 258 1.07 -4.64 26.30
C TYR A 258 0.79 -3.21 25.85
N GLU A 259 1.77 -2.61 25.19
CA GLU A 259 1.60 -1.43 24.37
C GLU A 259 1.23 -1.83 22.94
N PHE A 260 0.55 -0.95 22.21
CA PHE A 260 0.30 -1.17 20.79
C PHE A 260 1.29 -0.38 19.94
N GLU A 261 1.87 -1.05 18.96
CA GLU A 261 2.69 -0.41 17.93
C GLU A 261 2.25 -0.80 16.53
N VAL A 262 2.58 0.06 15.59
CA VAL A 262 2.41 -0.16 14.15
C VAL A 262 3.75 -0.56 13.56
N TYR A 263 3.75 -1.32 12.48
CA TYR A 263 4.98 -1.64 11.77
C TYR A 263 5.72 -0.37 11.32
N ASP A 264 7.03 -0.31 11.58
CA ASP A 264 7.95 0.72 11.11
C ASP A 264 9.06 0.08 10.25
N PRO A 265 9.20 0.45 8.96
CA PRO A 265 10.26 -0.03 8.10
C PRO A 265 11.68 0.14 8.67
N ASN A 266 11.92 1.16 9.49
CA ASN A 266 13.23 1.44 10.09
C ASN A 266 13.53 0.55 11.30
N ALA A 267 12.50 -0.06 11.88
CA ALA A 267 12.59 -0.96 13.02
C ALA A 267 12.11 -2.39 12.68
N HIS A 268 12.22 -2.79 11.40
CA HIS A 268 11.80 -4.11 10.94
C HIS A 268 12.48 -5.23 11.74
N PHE A 269 11.69 -6.21 12.17
CA PHE A 269 12.15 -7.45 12.79
C PHE A 269 11.57 -8.67 12.08
N VAL A 270 12.23 -9.82 12.27
CA VAL A 270 11.87 -11.07 11.62
C VAL A 270 10.64 -11.66 12.29
N CYS A 271 9.52 -11.68 11.58
CA CYS A 271 8.29 -12.38 11.95
C CYS A 271 7.81 -13.21 10.76
N ASN A 272 8.50 -14.29 10.42
CA ASN A 272 8.05 -15.23 9.39
C ASN A 272 8.33 -16.67 9.82
N PHE A 273 7.50 -17.61 9.37
CA PHE A 273 7.54 -19.01 9.78
C PHE A 273 8.84 -19.74 9.41
N HIS A 274 9.63 -19.18 8.48
CA HIS A 274 10.93 -19.72 8.08
C HIS A 274 12.11 -19.10 8.84
N HIS A 275 11.86 -18.13 9.72
CA HIS A 275 12.87 -17.34 10.43
C HIS A 275 13.95 -16.73 9.51
N ASP A 276 13.56 -16.39 8.28
CA ASP A 276 14.45 -15.89 7.26
C ASP A 276 14.72 -14.40 7.47
N LYS A 277 15.96 -14.06 7.83
CA LYS A 277 16.39 -12.67 8.13
C LYS A 277 16.44 -11.76 6.92
N ARG A 278 16.36 -12.32 5.70
CA ARG A 278 16.33 -11.53 4.47
C ARG A 278 14.99 -10.82 4.32
N LEU A 279 13.93 -11.46 4.81
CA LEU A 279 12.54 -10.99 4.78
C LEU A 279 12.18 -10.13 5.99
#